data_AF-A0A7S0HRA6-F1
#
_entry.id   AF-A0A7S0HRA6-F1
#
_cell.length_a   1.000
_cell.length_b   1.000
_cell.length_c   1.000
_cell.angle_alpha   90.00
_cell.angle_beta   90.00
_cell.angle_gamma   90.00
#
_symmetry.space_group_name_H-M   'P 1'
#
loop_
_entity.id
_entity.type
_entity.pdbx_description
1 polymer ?
#
loop_
_entity_poly.entity_id
_entity_poly.type
_entity_poly.pdbx_seq_one_letter_code
_entity_poly.pdbx_strand_id
1 'polypeptide(L)'
;GRTMAKAVAGLLAMAAMAAMAAAGVVGSTPVFMQTSTSSSASLSSHSLPPSSSLPCFASLSLPSGPVSVSSRSASRRSSFLPLSSSSSPRARAPRAHPPSLLRMSATMDNAAAASTSAAAPPPIRYLTAAEAKAIDEELMSADGGWPLAALMELAGKSVADAIYDMYPPARLQDERVIVLCGKGNNGGDGLVAARHLHYYGYRVTVVCPEQSNQEPHAGLRKQLRALDVMVNMGMPGTSSGVGLIVDAAFGFSFRPPLRAPYDYILKQLLDPSLFGAVPVVSVDVPLGWDVELGPPREEGALVLQPDMLVSLSAPKMCAKRFEGMHYLGGRF
;
A
#
# COMPACT_ATOMS: atom_id res chain seq x y z
N GLY A 1 -40.16 14.64 24.60
CA GLY A 1 -39.13 15.20 25.49
C GLY A 1 -37.85 15.48 24.74
N ARG A 2 -36.74 14.79 25.08
CA ARG A 2 -35.38 15.14 24.61
C ARG A 2 -35.03 14.75 23.16
N THR A 3 -35.86 13.95 22.48
CA THR A 3 -35.64 13.53 21.08
C THR A 3 -36.06 14.58 20.04
N MET A 4 -37.17 15.31 20.25
CA MET A 4 -37.58 16.38 19.31
C MET A 4 -36.60 17.56 19.28
N ALA A 5 -36.01 17.93 20.43
CA ALA A 5 -35.08 19.06 20.51
C ALA A 5 -33.82 18.88 19.62
N LYS A 6 -33.33 17.64 19.46
CA LYS A 6 -32.20 17.34 18.57
C LYS A 6 -32.58 17.38 17.09
N ALA A 7 -33.80 16.98 16.74
CA ALA A 7 -34.30 17.05 15.36
C ALA A 7 -34.47 18.50 14.88
N VAL A 8 -35.01 19.39 15.73
CA VAL A 8 -35.19 20.81 15.41
C VAL A 8 -33.85 21.54 15.26
N ALA A 9 -32.86 21.24 16.12
CA ALA A 9 -31.52 21.80 16.01
C ALA A 9 -30.79 21.40 14.70
N GLY A 10 -30.95 20.15 14.25
CA GLY A 10 -30.38 19.68 12.98
C GLY A 10 -30.99 20.37 11.75
N LEU A 11 -32.30 20.65 11.78
CA LEU A 11 -33.00 21.29 10.66
C LEU A 11 -32.61 22.76 10.48
N LEU A 12 -32.39 23.49 11.58
CA LEU A 12 -31.91 24.88 11.57
C LEU A 12 -30.47 25.02 11.07
N ALA A 13 -29.59 24.07 11.38
CA ALA A 13 -28.21 24.07 10.89
C ALA A 13 -28.12 23.85 9.36
N MET A 14 -28.97 22.98 8.80
CA MET A 14 -29.07 22.76 7.35
C MET A 14 -29.59 24.00 6.60
N ALA A 15 -30.57 24.71 7.16
CA ALA A 15 -31.09 25.95 6.56
C ALA A 15 -30.03 27.07 6.51
N ALA A 16 -29.17 27.18 7.53
CA ALA A 16 -28.12 28.19 7.59
C ALA A 16 -27.01 27.99 6.53
N MET A 17 -26.62 26.75 6.23
CA MET A 17 -25.62 26.49 5.19
C MET A 17 -26.17 26.66 3.76
N ALA A 18 -27.45 26.36 3.52
CA ALA A 18 -28.07 26.61 2.22
C ALA A 18 -28.12 28.10 1.85
N ALA A 19 -28.26 28.99 2.84
CA ALA A 19 -28.31 30.44 2.62
C ALA A 19 -26.95 31.06 2.24
N MET A 20 -25.83 30.50 2.68
CA MET A 20 -24.49 31.05 2.37
C MET A 20 -23.92 30.62 1.01
N ALA A 21 -24.48 29.59 0.38
CA ALA A 21 -24.07 29.16 -0.97
C ALA A 21 -24.68 30.03 -2.10
N ALA A 22 -25.68 30.86 -1.80
CA ALA A 22 -26.44 31.63 -2.80
C ALA A 22 -25.89 33.06 -3.08
N ALA A 23 -24.85 33.50 -2.35
CA ALA A 23 -24.33 34.87 -2.41
C ALA A 23 -22.85 34.91 -2.88
N GLY A 24 -22.60 34.48 -4.12
CA GLY A 24 -21.26 34.55 -4.72
C GLY A 24 -20.92 35.95 -5.25
N VAL A 25 -19.96 36.64 -4.64
CA VAL A 25 -19.25 37.79 -5.24
C VAL A 25 -17.74 37.69 -4.95
N VAL A 26 -16.96 38.14 -5.93
CA VAL A 26 -15.51 38.02 -6.06
C VAL A 26 -14.76 39.16 -5.37
N GLY A 27 -13.56 38.88 -4.84
CA GLY A 27 -12.40 39.76 -5.07
C GLY A 27 -11.70 40.41 -3.87
N SER A 28 -10.36 40.37 -3.96
CA SER A 28 -9.41 41.41 -3.52
C SER A 28 -9.18 41.66 -2.02
N THR A 29 -7.93 41.44 -1.61
CA THR A 29 -7.29 42.09 -0.44
C THR A 29 -7.32 43.61 -0.57
N PRO A 30 -7.41 44.37 0.54
CA PRO A 30 -6.16 44.97 1.03
C PRO A 30 -6.02 45.06 2.56
N VAL A 31 -4.82 45.48 2.97
CA VAL A 31 -4.33 45.76 4.32
C VAL A 31 -4.79 47.17 4.77
N PHE A 32 -5.23 47.38 6.03
CA PHE A 32 -4.62 48.36 6.98
C PHE A 32 -5.35 48.52 8.34
N MET A 33 -4.53 48.82 9.36
CA MET A 33 -4.76 49.54 10.63
C MET A 33 -5.97 49.30 11.56
N GLN A 34 -5.61 48.84 12.78
CA GLN A 34 -5.87 49.50 14.08
C GLN A 34 -7.12 50.39 14.23
N THR A 35 -7.98 50.03 15.18
CA THR A 35 -8.25 50.90 16.34
C THR A 35 -8.44 50.07 17.60
N SER A 36 -8.00 50.62 18.72
CA SER A 36 -8.07 50.02 20.06
C SER A 36 -9.23 50.61 20.86
N THR A 37 -10.01 49.77 21.54
CA THR A 37 -10.67 50.16 22.78
C THR A 37 -10.61 49.04 23.81
N SER A 38 -10.17 49.42 25.00
CA SER A 38 -10.02 48.58 26.19
C SER A 38 -11.32 48.47 26.98
N SER A 39 -11.56 47.34 27.64
CA SER A 39 -12.34 47.24 28.89
C SER A 39 -11.92 46.01 29.69
N SER A 40 -12.01 46.07 31.02
CA SER A 40 -11.14 45.35 31.95
C SER A 40 -11.87 44.64 33.10
N ALA A 41 -11.22 43.60 33.68
CA ALA A 41 -11.53 42.93 34.96
C ALA A 41 -12.91 42.22 35.07
N SER A 42 -13.18 41.25 35.98
CA SER A 42 -12.49 40.63 37.13
C SER A 42 -12.94 39.14 37.24
N LEU A 43 -12.12 38.13 37.54
CA LEU A 43 -11.53 37.67 38.83
C LEU A 43 -12.48 37.04 39.89
N SER A 44 -12.43 35.69 40.02
CA SER A 44 -12.59 34.85 41.24
C SER A 44 -12.57 33.34 40.83
N SER A 45 -11.55 32.51 41.12
CA SER A 45 -11.26 31.74 42.36
C SER A 45 -12.45 30.89 42.84
N HIS A 46 -12.46 29.54 42.78
CA HIS A 46 -11.81 28.53 43.66
C HIS A 46 -12.18 27.09 43.16
N SER A 47 -11.65 25.90 43.56
CA SER A 47 -10.55 25.44 44.44
C SER A 47 -10.21 23.93 44.18
N LEU A 48 -9.33 23.31 44.98
CA LEU A 48 -8.90 21.90 45.09
C LEU A 48 -8.74 21.52 46.60
N PRO A 49 -8.30 20.31 47.08
CA PRO A 49 -8.17 18.94 46.54
C PRO A 49 -8.92 17.90 47.48
N PRO A 50 -8.47 16.67 47.90
CA PRO A 50 -7.13 16.20 48.36
C PRO A 50 -6.62 14.87 47.71
N SER A 51 -5.61 14.22 48.34
CA SER A 51 -4.60 13.33 47.71
C SER A 51 -4.35 11.97 48.41
N SER A 52 -3.67 11.04 47.71
CA SER A 52 -2.78 9.94 48.20
C SER A 52 -2.30 9.09 47.00
N SER A 53 -1.16 8.40 46.96
CA SER A 53 0.07 8.36 47.79
C SER A 53 1.20 7.66 47.00
N LEU A 54 2.47 8.06 47.18
CA LEU A 54 3.68 7.39 46.62
C LEU A 54 4.17 6.23 47.53
N PRO A 55 5.16 5.43 47.08
CA PRO A 55 6.49 5.59 47.68
C PRO A 55 7.65 5.73 46.66
N CYS A 56 8.87 5.90 47.20
CA CYS A 56 10.08 6.41 46.53
C CYS A 56 11.26 5.40 46.60
N PHE A 57 12.44 5.85 46.16
CA PHE A 57 13.78 5.21 46.13
C PHE A 57 14.08 4.30 44.91
N ALA A 58 15.27 4.33 44.30
CA ALA A 58 16.50 5.05 44.63
C ALA A 58 17.26 5.57 43.38
N SER A 59 18.05 6.63 43.56
CA SER A 59 19.04 7.12 42.59
C SER A 59 20.28 6.22 42.55
N LEU A 60 20.86 5.98 41.38
CA LEU A 60 22.29 5.63 41.25
C LEU A 60 22.94 6.35 40.05
N SER A 61 24.19 6.74 40.25
CA SER A 61 24.92 7.78 39.51
C SER A 61 25.46 7.36 38.15
N LEU A 62 25.60 8.35 37.26
CA LEU A 62 26.54 8.33 36.12
C LEU A 62 27.99 8.20 36.60
N PRO A 63 28.88 7.69 35.72
CA PRO A 63 30.21 8.24 35.57
C PRO A 63 30.45 8.80 34.14
N SER A 64 31.01 10.01 34.08
CA SER A 64 31.52 10.62 32.86
C SER A 64 32.93 10.12 32.54
N GLY A 65 33.25 9.87 31.27
CA GLY A 65 34.62 9.54 30.82
C GLY A 65 34.76 9.67 29.30
N PRO A 66 35.95 10.01 28.74
CA PRO A 66 36.00 10.88 27.57
C PRO A 66 36.75 10.32 26.34
N VAL A 67 36.80 11.14 25.26
CA VAL A 67 37.67 11.02 24.06
C VAL A 67 37.25 9.85 23.13
N SER A 68 37.27 9.91 21.79
CA SER A 68 37.98 10.80 20.86
C SER A 68 37.21 11.12 19.58
N VAL A 69 37.37 12.34 19.07
CA VAL A 69 37.07 12.69 17.67
C VAL A 69 38.19 12.17 16.79
N SER A 70 37.87 11.51 15.66
CA SER A 70 38.86 11.29 14.59
C SER A 70 38.31 11.73 13.24
N SER A 71 38.49 13.02 12.97
CA SER A 71 38.34 13.57 11.63
C SER A 71 39.44 13.05 10.71
N ARG A 72 39.09 12.41 9.58
CA ARG A 72 39.99 12.29 8.42
C ARG A 72 39.39 13.00 7.21
N SER A 73 39.70 14.28 7.13
CA SER A 73 39.68 15.02 5.87
C SER A 73 40.80 14.50 4.96
N ALA A 74 40.47 14.21 3.70
CA ALA A 74 41.44 13.97 2.63
C ALA A 74 41.02 14.78 1.39
N SER A 75 41.31 16.07 1.42
CA SER A 75 41.17 16.95 0.25
C SER A 75 42.42 16.85 -0.64
N ARG A 76 42.24 16.49 -1.91
CA ARG A 76 43.11 16.94 -3.01
C ARG A 76 42.32 17.24 -4.28
N ARG A 77 42.24 18.53 -4.59
CA ARG A 77 42.12 19.14 -5.93
C ARG A 77 43.28 18.71 -6.85
N SER A 78 43.23 18.76 -8.18
CA SER A 78 42.20 19.18 -9.15
C SER A 78 42.60 18.77 -10.60
N SER A 79 41.65 18.91 -11.56
CA SER A 79 41.84 19.40 -12.96
C SER A 79 42.88 18.69 -13.87
N PHE A 80 42.54 18.14 -15.04
CA PHE A 80 41.99 18.85 -16.21
C PHE A 80 41.41 17.87 -17.28
N LEU A 81 40.45 18.36 -18.07
CA LEU A 81 39.98 17.83 -19.38
C LEU A 81 40.80 18.53 -20.51
N PRO A 82 40.61 18.27 -21.85
CA PRO A 82 39.60 17.45 -22.54
C PRO A 82 40.12 16.56 -23.70
N LEU A 83 39.27 15.70 -24.27
CA LEU A 83 38.79 15.83 -25.68
C LEU A 83 37.85 14.70 -26.13
N SER A 84 36.93 15.11 -26.99
CA SER A 84 35.85 14.39 -27.68
C SER A 84 36.23 13.19 -28.55
N SER A 85 35.35 12.18 -28.60
CA SER A 85 34.81 11.70 -29.89
C SER A 85 33.44 11.00 -29.72
N SER A 86 32.57 11.20 -30.70
CA SER A 86 31.19 10.70 -30.73
C SER A 86 31.09 9.29 -31.31
N SER A 87 30.19 8.45 -30.78
CA SER A 87 29.51 7.41 -31.57
C SER A 87 28.17 7.00 -30.93
N SER A 88 27.14 6.88 -31.77
CA SER A 88 25.76 6.58 -31.37
C SER A 88 25.51 5.09 -31.07
N PRO A 89 24.42 4.74 -30.36
CA PRO A 89 24.24 3.41 -29.78
C PRO A 89 23.88 2.35 -30.83
N ARG A 90 24.45 1.15 -30.67
CA ARG A 90 24.10 -0.02 -31.48
C ARG A 90 23.17 -0.94 -30.69
N ALA A 91 21.96 -1.14 -31.19
CA ALA A 91 20.95 -2.01 -30.57
C ALA A 91 21.48 -3.44 -30.37
N ARG A 92 21.17 -4.04 -29.21
CA ARG A 92 21.65 -5.36 -28.80
C ARG A 92 20.54 -6.40 -28.99
N ALA A 93 20.62 -7.17 -30.08
CA ALA A 93 19.73 -8.32 -30.30
C ALA A 93 20.00 -9.45 -29.28
N PRO A 94 18.99 -10.26 -28.92
CA PRO A 94 19.17 -11.40 -28.02
C PRO A 94 20.00 -12.51 -28.68
N ARG A 95 20.88 -13.16 -27.91
CA ARG A 95 21.68 -14.31 -28.37
C ARG A 95 20.86 -15.60 -28.23
N ALA A 96 20.75 -16.36 -29.32
CA ALA A 96 20.31 -17.75 -29.27
C ALA A 96 21.44 -18.67 -28.76
N HIS A 97 21.08 -19.75 -28.06
CA HIS A 97 22.00 -20.81 -27.66
C HIS A 97 22.02 -21.94 -28.71
N PRO A 98 23.20 -22.52 -29.04
CA PRO A 98 23.29 -23.69 -29.92
C PRO A 98 23.03 -25.01 -29.15
N PRO A 99 22.51 -26.06 -29.82
CA PRO A 99 22.27 -27.36 -29.20
C PRO A 99 23.43 -28.36 -29.41
N SER A 100 23.66 -29.22 -28.41
CA SER A 100 24.35 -30.51 -28.55
C SER A 100 23.90 -31.42 -27.40
N LEU A 101 23.04 -32.41 -27.63
CA LEU A 101 23.36 -33.75 -28.15
C LEU A 101 24.38 -34.51 -27.30
N LEU A 102 23.87 -35.35 -26.40
CA LEU A 102 24.50 -36.62 -26.07
C LEU A 102 23.41 -37.70 -25.96
N ARG A 103 23.43 -38.61 -26.93
CA ARG A 103 22.49 -39.71 -27.10
C ARG A 103 23.17 -40.97 -26.60
N MET A 104 22.69 -41.54 -25.50
CA MET A 104 23.02 -42.93 -25.14
C MET A 104 21.77 -43.80 -25.26
N SER A 105 21.98 -45.01 -25.76
CA SER A 105 20.95 -45.92 -26.25
C SER A 105 20.24 -46.70 -25.14
N ALA A 106 19.01 -47.12 -25.44
CA ALA A 106 18.10 -47.79 -24.53
C ALA A 106 18.60 -49.16 -24.03
N THR A 107 18.16 -49.51 -22.82
CA THR A 107 17.63 -50.85 -22.52
C THR A 107 16.15 -50.70 -22.23
N MET A 108 15.31 -51.50 -22.92
CA MET A 108 13.86 -51.49 -22.71
C MET A 108 13.49 -52.47 -21.59
N ASP A 109 13.08 -51.94 -20.43
CA ASP A 109 12.29 -52.71 -19.47
C ASP A 109 10.84 -52.25 -19.51
N ASN A 110 9.97 -53.15 -19.97
CA ASN A 110 8.60 -52.86 -20.35
C ASN A 110 7.66 -52.92 -19.13
N ALA A 111 7.72 -51.89 -18.28
CA ALA A 111 6.74 -51.68 -17.21
C ALA A 111 5.54 -50.88 -17.76
N ALA A 112 4.37 -51.54 -17.87
CA ALA A 112 3.13 -50.92 -18.33
C ALA A 112 2.58 -49.91 -17.31
N ALA A 113 3.14 -48.70 -17.28
CA ALA A 113 2.57 -47.58 -16.56
C ALA A 113 1.29 -47.13 -17.27
N ALA A 114 0.14 -47.37 -16.63
CA ALA A 114 -1.15 -46.91 -17.13
C ALA A 114 -1.13 -45.37 -17.25
N SER A 115 -1.10 -44.86 -18.48
CA SER A 115 -1.12 -43.44 -18.76
C SER A 115 -2.51 -42.87 -18.50
N THR A 116 -2.84 -42.61 -17.24
CA THR A 116 -3.93 -41.70 -16.89
C THR A 116 -3.56 -40.32 -17.43
N SER A 117 -4.09 -40.00 -18.61
CA SER A 117 -4.08 -38.65 -19.15
C SER A 117 -4.71 -37.73 -18.13
N ALA A 118 -3.90 -36.95 -17.43
CA ALA A 118 -4.40 -35.92 -16.52
C ALA A 118 -5.16 -34.91 -17.38
N ALA A 119 -6.49 -34.88 -17.24
CA ALA A 119 -7.33 -33.92 -17.94
C ALA A 119 -6.81 -32.51 -17.68
N ALA A 120 -6.73 -31.69 -18.72
CA ALA A 120 -6.29 -30.31 -18.58
C ALA A 120 -7.15 -29.61 -17.50
N PRO A 121 -6.54 -28.83 -16.59
CA PRO A 121 -7.30 -28.15 -15.54
C PRO A 121 -8.37 -27.27 -16.16
N PRO A 122 -9.57 -27.17 -15.55
CA PRO A 122 -10.65 -26.36 -16.10
C PRO A 122 -10.21 -24.90 -16.25
N PRO A 123 -10.68 -24.19 -17.28
CA PRO A 123 -10.28 -22.81 -17.52
C PRO A 123 -10.66 -21.93 -16.33
N ILE A 124 -9.73 -21.09 -15.88
CA ILE A 124 -9.94 -20.20 -14.74
C ILE A 124 -11.09 -19.23 -15.06
N ARG A 125 -12.14 -19.26 -14.23
CA ARG A 125 -13.26 -18.32 -14.31
C ARG A 125 -12.84 -16.95 -13.76
N TYR A 126 -13.30 -15.91 -14.44
CA TYR A 126 -13.15 -14.52 -14.00
C TYR A 126 -14.47 -14.03 -13.41
N LEU A 127 -14.41 -13.33 -12.29
CA LEU A 127 -15.58 -12.87 -11.55
C LEU A 127 -15.92 -11.41 -11.84
N THR A 128 -17.21 -11.13 -12.01
CA THR A 128 -17.78 -9.78 -11.86
C THR A 128 -17.63 -9.28 -10.42
N ALA A 129 -17.79 -7.97 -10.19
CA ALA A 129 -17.76 -7.42 -8.84
C ALA A 129 -18.92 -7.94 -7.97
N ALA A 130 -20.05 -8.29 -8.59
CA ALA A 130 -21.20 -8.87 -7.92
C ALA A 130 -20.95 -10.33 -7.48
N GLU A 131 -20.36 -11.16 -8.34
CA GLU A 131 -20.01 -12.55 -8.00
C GLU A 131 -18.92 -12.61 -6.93
N ALA A 132 -17.89 -11.75 -7.03
CA ALA A 132 -16.84 -11.67 -6.01
C ALA A 132 -17.42 -11.28 -4.64
N LYS A 133 -18.35 -10.31 -4.61
CA LYS A 133 -19.07 -9.93 -3.39
C LYS A 133 -19.90 -11.08 -2.82
N ALA A 134 -20.64 -11.80 -3.66
CA ALA A 134 -21.47 -12.92 -3.22
C ALA A 134 -20.64 -14.05 -2.59
N ILE A 135 -19.47 -14.36 -3.17
CA ILE A 135 -18.52 -15.34 -2.63
C ILE A 135 -17.94 -14.86 -1.29
N ASP A 136 -17.55 -13.59 -1.16
CA ASP A 136 -17.11 -13.01 0.12
C ASP A 136 -18.20 -13.09 1.20
N GLU A 137 -19.46 -12.80 0.83
CA GLU A 137 -20.61 -12.86 1.75
C GLU A 137 -20.97 -14.30 2.16
N GLU A 138 -20.78 -15.29 1.28
CA GLU A 138 -20.94 -16.72 1.58
C GLU A 138 -19.80 -17.23 2.49
N LEU A 139 -18.55 -16.92 2.15
CA LEU A 139 -17.36 -17.32 2.91
C LEU A 139 -17.35 -16.74 4.33
N MET A 140 -17.92 -15.56 4.55
CA MET A 140 -18.05 -14.91 5.86
C MET A 140 -19.45 -15.06 6.48
N SER A 141 -20.28 -15.98 5.96
CA SER A 141 -21.65 -16.17 6.44
C SER A 141 -21.68 -16.62 7.91
N ALA A 142 -22.74 -16.26 8.63
CA ALA A 142 -22.92 -16.64 10.03
C ALA A 142 -23.16 -18.14 10.25
N ASP A 143 -23.46 -18.88 9.18
CA ASP A 143 -23.74 -20.32 9.21
C ASP A 143 -22.50 -21.12 8.79
N GLY A 144 -21.52 -21.19 9.70
CA GLY A 144 -20.28 -21.96 9.50
C GLY A 144 -19.20 -21.29 8.63
N GLY A 145 -19.37 -20.02 8.26
CA GLY A 145 -18.35 -19.24 7.54
C GLY A 145 -17.12 -18.91 8.37
N TRP A 146 -16.09 -18.41 7.68
CA TRP A 146 -14.79 -18.05 8.24
C TRP A 146 -14.80 -16.61 8.80
N PRO A 147 -14.12 -16.34 9.93
CA PRO A 147 -13.88 -14.97 10.36
C PRO A 147 -13.05 -14.20 9.32
N LEU A 148 -13.42 -12.94 9.04
CA LEU A 148 -12.67 -12.04 8.14
C LEU A 148 -11.16 -12.03 8.42
N ALA A 149 -10.76 -12.05 9.70
CA ALA A 149 -9.36 -12.07 10.11
C ALA A 149 -8.60 -13.34 9.62
N ALA A 150 -9.27 -14.49 9.51
CA ALA A 150 -8.66 -15.73 9.04
C ALA A 150 -8.48 -15.74 7.52
N LEU A 151 -9.52 -15.31 6.78
CA LEU A 151 -9.44 -15.15 5.31
C LEU A 151 -8.35 -14.14 4.93
N MET A 152 -8.31 -13.00 5.63
CA MET A 152 -7.31 -11.94 5.44
C MET A 152 -5.88 -12.39 5.77
N GLU A 153 -5.70 -13.24 6.79
CA GLU A 153 -4.39 -13.84 7.10
C GLU A 153 -3.89 -14.72 5.94
N LEU A 154 -4.77 -15.57 5.38
CA LEU A 154 -4.44 -16.46 4.27
C LEU A 154 -4.23 -15.69 2.96
N ALA A 155 -5.04 -14.67 2.70
CA ALA A 155 -4.94 -13.80 1.53
C ALA A 155 -3.64 -12.99 1.56
N GLY A 156 -3.38 -12.22 2.61
CA GLY A 156 -2.16 -11.43 2.74
C GLY A 156 -0.89 -12.28 2.82
N LYS A 157 -0.94 -13.48 3.40
CA LYS A 157 0.18 -14.43 3.30
C LYS A 157 0.40 -14.87 1.84
N SER A 158 -0.66 -15.19 1.10
CA SER A 158 -0.56 -15.56 -0.33
C SER A 158 0.09 -14.45 -1.16
N VAL A 159 -0.21 -13.18 -0.86
CA VAL A 159 0.44 -12.01 -1.47
C VAL A 159 1.93 -11.97 -1.16
N ALA A 160 2.32 -12.13 0.11
CA ALA A 160 3.72 -12.14 0.51
C ALA A 160 4.50 -13.32 -0.09
N ASP A 161 3.88 -14.51 -0.18
CA ASP A 161 4.47 -15.69 -0.81
C ASP A 161 4.74 -15.46 -2.31
N ALA A 162 3.76 -14.91 -3.03
CA ALA A 162 3.89 -14.60 -4.46
C ALA A 162 4.94 -13.51 -4.72
N ILE A 163 5.01 -12.48 -3.87
CA ILE A 163 6.07 -11.46 -3.91
C ILE A 163 7.44 -12.08 -3.66
N TYR A 164 7.56 -13.01 -2.71
CA TYR A 164 8.83 -13.66 -2.39
C TYR A 164 9.37 -14.54 -3.52
N ASP A 165 8.49 -15.24 -4.24
CA ASP A 165 8.88 -16.07 -5.39
C ASP A 165 9.38 -15.21 -6.58
N MET A 166 8.64 -14.14 -6.89
CA MET A 166 8.95 -13.26 -8.02
C MET A 166 10.11 -12.27 -7.73
N TYR A 167 10.10 -11.65 -6.55
CA TYR A 167 10.98 -10.56 -6.12
C TYR A 167 11.74 -10.87 -4.81
N PRO A 168 12.42 -12.04 -4.67
CA PRO A 168 13.13 -12.39 -3.44
C PRO A 168 14.16 -11.31 -3.06
N PRO A 169 14.42 -11.02 -1.77
CA PRO A 169 15.22 -9.87 -1.35
C PRO A 169 16.59 -9.78 -2.03
N ALA A 170 17.26 -10.92 -2.23
CA ALA A 170 18.55 -11.03 -2.90
C ALA A 170 18.56 -10.68 -4.41
N ARG A 171 17.40 -10.47 -5.03
CA ARG A 171 17.26 -9.98 -6.43
C ARG A 171 16.83 -8.52 -6.53
N LEU A 172 16.39 -7.89 -5.43
CA LEU A 172 16.04 -6.47 -5.42
C LEU A 172 17.32 -5.61 -5.38
N GLN A 173 17.24 -4.41 -5.94
CA GLN A 173 18.33 -3.42 -5.85
C GLN A 173 18.43 -2.81 -4.43
N ASP A 174 17.31 -2.68 -3.74
CA ASP A 174 17.19 -2.41 -2.30
C ASP A 174 16.04 -3.29 -1.78
N GLU A 175 16.23 -3.97 -0.66
CA GLU A 175 15.24 -4.86 -0.03
C GLU A 175 14.03 -4.12 0.57
N ARG A 176 13.98 -2.78 0.47
CA ARG A 176 12.88 -1.95 0.95
C ARG A 176 11.64 -2.08 0.08
N VAL A 177 10.53 -2.40 0.74
CA VAL A 177 9.19 -2.51 0.13
C VAL A 177 8.27 -1.46 0.74
N ILE A 178 7.58 -0.70 -0.10
CA ILE A 178 6.45 0.15 0.35
C ILE A 178 5.16 -0.63 0.14
N VAL A 179 4.35 -0.79 1.17
CA VAL A 179 3.01 -1.39 1.08
C VAL A 179 1.95 -0.31 1.26
N LEU A 180 1.24 0.03 0.19
CA LEU A 180 0.14 0.99 0.16
C LEU A 180 -1.15 0.28 0.57
N CYS A 181 -1.62 0.48 1.80
CA CYS A 181 -2.85 -0.10 2.33
C CYS A 181 -4.02 0.88 2.28
N GLY A 182 -5.16 0.46 1.74
CA GLY A 182 -6.41 1.18 1.90
C GLY A 182 -7.08 0.95 3.28
N LYS A 183 -8.28 1.52 3.45
CA LYS A 183 -9.09 1.34 4.67
C LYS A 183 -9.98 0.09 4.69
N GLY A 184 -10.16 -0.58 3.55
CA GLY A 184 -11.03 -1.74 3.38
C GLY A 184 -10.30 -3.09 3.48
N ASN A 185 -10.96 -4.18 3.08
CA ASN A 185 -10.40 -5.54 3.17
C ASN A 185 -9.04 -5.66 2.46
N ASN A 186 -8.90 -5.21 1.21
CA ASN A 186 -7.63 -5.24 0.47
C ASN A 186 -6.47 -4.56 1.22
N GLY A 187 -6.75 -3.45 1.92
CA GLY A 187 -5.75 -2.79 2.76
C GLY A 187 -5.36 -3.61 3.98
N GLY A 188 -6.29 -4.40 4.54
CA GLY A 188 -6.02 -5.40 5.57
C GLY A 188 -5.16 -6.56 5.05
N ASP A 189 -5.44 -7.06 3.85
CA ASP A 189 -4.60 -8.06 3.17
C ASP A 189 -3.17 -7.51 2.97
N GLY A 190 -3.05 -6.23 2.60
CA GLY A 190 -1.78 -5.49 2.57
C GLY A 190 -1.08 -5.39 3.94
N LEU A 191 -1.81 -5.16 5.04
CA LEU A 191 -1.21 -5.11 6.39
C LEU A 191 -0.70 -6.50 6.84
N VAL A 192 -1.40 -7.57 6.46
CA VAL A 192 -0.93 -8.95 6.66
C VAL A 192 0.30 -9.22 5.79
N ALA A 193 0.26 -8.89 4.51
CA ALA A 193 1.37 -9.06 3.58
C ALA A 193 2.63 -8.32 4.07
N ALA A 194 2.48 -7.07 4.55
CA ALA A 194 3.54 -6.28 5.16
C ALA A 194 4.21 -7.00 6.34
N ARG A 195 3.45 -7.71 7.19
CA ARG A 195 3.99 -8.49 8.31
C ARG A 195 4.76 -9.72 7.82
N HIS A 196 4.22 -10.47 6.85
CA HIS A 196 4.93 -11.65 6.32
C HIS A 196 6.19 -11.26 5.55
N LEU A 197 6.15 -10.19 4.76
CA LEU A 197 7.33 -9.63 4.09
C LEU A 197 8.41 -9.20 5.08
N HIS A 198 8.05 -8.61 6.22
CA HIS A 198 9.04 -8.34 7.28
C HIS A 198 9.72 -9.64 7.76
N TYR A 199 8.96 -10.71 8.01
CA TYR A 199 9.55 -12.02 8.37
C TYR A 199 10.35 -12.68 7.24
N TYR A 200 10.09 -12.34 5.98
CA TYR A 200 10.84 -12.82 4.82
C TYR A 200 12.13 -12.02 4.53
N GLY A 201 12.45 -11.04 5.40
CA GLY A 201 13.70 -10.26 5.35
C GLY A 201 13.61 -8.94 4.59
N TYR A 202 12.42 -8.50 4.17
CA TYR A 202 12.25 -7.19 3.52
C TYR A 202 12.24 -6.04 4.53
N ARG A 203 12.76 -4.88 4.13
CA ARG A 203 12.66 -3.64 4.90
C ARG A 203 11.34 -2.93 4.61
N VAL A 204 10.28 -3.39 5.25
CA VAL A 204 8.91 -2.94 4.97
C VAL A 204 8.62 -1.55 5.54
N THR A 205 7.95 -0.70 4.76
CA THR A 205 7.27 0.53 5.21
C THR A 205 5.84 0.50 4.74
N VAL A 206 4.87 0.74 5.62
CA VAL A 206 3.46 0.80 5.24
C VAL A 206 3.03 2.25 5.03
N VAL A 207 2.23 2.49 4.00
CA VAL A 207 1.55 3.77 3.74
C VAL A 207 0.04 3.49 3.80
N CYS A 208 -0.65 4.06 4.79
CA CYS A 208 -2.08 3.88 5.00
C CYS A 208 -2.76 5.24 5.20
N PRO A 209 -3.17 5.93 4.11
CA PRO A 209 -3.68 7.30 4.13
C PRO A 209 -5.04 7.46 4.82
N GLU A 210 -5.84 6.40 4.81
CA GLU A 210 -7.08 6.30 5.58
C GLU A 210 -7.03 5.01 6.42
N GLN A 211 -7.16 5.12 7.75
CA GLN A 211 -7.06 3.96 8.65
C GLN A 211 -8.43 3.60 9.23
N SER A 212 -8.80 2.31 9.12
CA SER A 212 -9.93 1.76 9.90
C SER A 212 -9.49 1.46 11.33
N ASN A 213 -10.24 1.94 12.33
CA ASN A 213 -10.01 1.61 13.74
C ASN A 213 -10.80 0.37 14.21
N GLN A 214 -11.47 -0.34 13.29
CA GLN A 214 -12.09 -1.62 13.57
C GLN A 214 -11.08 -2.76 13.48
N GLU A 215 -11.40 -3.88 14.13
CA GLU A 215 -10.69 -5.15 13.87
C GLU A 215 -11.12 -5.74 12.52
N PRO A 216 -10.23 -6.46 11.80
CA PRO A 216 -8.87 -6.83 12.19
C PRO A 216 -7.81 -5.72 11.96
N HIS A 217 -8.13 -4.62 11.28
CA HIS A 217 -7.15 -3.60 10.88
C HIS A 217 -6.40 -2.97 12.06
N ALA A 218 -7.08 -2.70 13.17
CA ALA A 218 -6.49 -2.12 14.37
C ALA A 218 -5.44 -3.07 15.01
N GLY A 219 -5.79 -4.36 15.16
CA GLY A 219 -4.89 -5.43 15.61
C GLY A 219 -3.70 -5.62 14.67
N LEU A 220 -3.92 -5.65 13.35
CA LEU A 220 -2.84 -5.75 12.35
C LEU A 220 -1.85 -4.57 12.44
N ARG A 221 -2.33 -3.33 12.57
CA ARG A 221 -1.43 -2.18 12.79
C ARG A 221 -0.71 -2.25 14.14
N LYS A 222 -1.30 -2.88 15.17
CA LYS A 222 -0.61 -3.13 16.45
C LYS A 222 0.49 -4.18 16.31
N GLN A 223 0.27 -5.24 15.53
CA GLN A 223 1.28 -6.26 15.23
C GLN A 223 2.47 -5.67 14.48
N LEU A 224 2.23 -4.86 13.44
CA LEU A 224 3.28 -4.18 12.68
C LEU A 224 4.12 -3.24 13.56
N ARG A 225 3.49 -2.47 14.46
CA ARG A 225 4.21 -1.63 15.45
C ARG A 225 5.06 -2.45 16.43
N ALA A 226 4.67 -3.69 16.74
CA ALA A 226 5.47 -4.57 17.60
C ALA A 226 6.68 -5.21 16.87
N LEU A 227 6.76 -5.02 15.55
CA LEU A 227 7.88 -5.41 14.67
C LEU A 227 8.68 -4.20 14.17
N ASP A 228 8.49 -3.03 14.81
CA ASP A 228 9.05 -1.72 14.41
C ASP A 228 8.76 -1.32 12.94
N VAL A 229 7.73 -1.90 12.31
CA VAL A 229 7.28 -1.52 10.96
C VAL A 229 6.45 -0.24 11.03
N MET A 230 6.99 0.84 10.46
CA MET A 230 6.32 2.13 10.41
C MET A 230 5.07 2.12 9.52
N VAL A 231 3.99 2.71 10.01
CA VAL A 231 2.76 2.98 9.26
C VAL A 231 2.60 4.49 9.08
N ASN A 232 2.90 4.96 7.88
CA ASN A 232 2.86 6.37 7.49
C ASN A 232 1.51 6.75 6.86
N MET A 233 1.17 8.04 6.86
CA MET A 233 -0.08 8.55 6.25
C MET A 233 0.06 8.90 4.76
N GLY A 234 1.28 8.94 4.22
CA GLY A 234 1.55 9.29 2.83
C GLY A 234 2.85 8.67 2.33
N MET A 235 3.05 8.69 1.01
CA MET A 235 4.27 8.19 0.37
C MET A 235 5.49 9.03 0.81
N PRO A 236 6.69 8.44 0.91
CA PRO A 236 7.91 9.21 1.09
C PRO A 236 8.17 10.10 -0.14
N GLY A 237 8.76 11.29 0.07
CA GLY A 237 9.05 12.25 -0.99
C GLY A 237 10.20 11.86 -1.93
N THR A 238 10.64 10.60 -1.91
CA THR A 238 11.69 10.06 -2.77
C THR A 238 11.55 8.54 -2.89
N SER A 239 11.90 8.01 -4.06
CA SER A 239 12.06 6.58 -4.34
C SER A 239 13.45 6.03 -4.00
N SER A 240 14.36 6.87 -3.48
CA SER A 240 15.74 6.47 -3.19
C SER A 240 15.81 5.30 -2.21
N GLY A 241 16.30 4.15 -2.72
CA GLY A 241 16.34 2.89 -2.00
C GLY A 241 14.96 2.28 -1.76
N VAL A 242 14.04 2.32 -2.74
CA VAL A 242 12.81 1.54 -2.75
C VAL A 242 12.89 0.54 -3.90
N GLY A 243 12.88 -0.76 -3.59
CA GLY A 243 13.00 -1.81 -4.60
C GLY A 243 11.67 -2.34 -5.13
N LEU A 244 10.57 -2.16 -4.38
CA LEU A 244 9.25 -2.67 -4.73
C LEU A 244 8.13 -1.84 -4.08
N ILE A 245 7.00 -1.72 -4.78
CA ILE A 245 5.75 -1.19 -4.22
C ILE A 245 4.67 -2.25 -4.30
N VAL A 246 3.90 -2.40 -3.22
CA VAL A 246 2.72 -3.27 -3.16
C VAL A 246 1.50 -2.37 -3.05
N ASP A 247 0.68 -2.35 -4.10
CA ASP A 247 -0.60 -1.68 -4.16
C ASP A 247 -1.69 -2.59 -3.57
N ALA A 248 -2.06 -2.32 -2.33
CA ALA A 248 -3.18 -2.93 -1.62
C ALA A 248 -4.22 -1.86 -1.24
N ALA A 249 -4.38 -0.83 -2.09
CA ALA A 249 -5.26 0.29 -1.82
C ALA A 249 -6.75 -0.11 -1.92
N PHE A 250 -7.12 -0.79 -3.01
CA PHE A 250 -8.51 -1.06 -3.37
C PHE A 250 -8.63 -2.43 -4.05
N GLY A 251 -9.67 -3.20 -3.72
CA GLY A 251 -9.94 -4.52 -4.32
C GLY A 251 -11.26 -4.51 -5.09
N PHE A 252 -11.86 -5.69 -5.29
CA PHE A 252 -13.10 -5.88 -6.08
C PHE A 252 -14.32 -5.02 -5.68
N SER A 253 -14.33 -4.39 -4.49
CA SER A 253 -15.43 -3.51 -4.04
C SER A 253 -15.28 -2.05 -4.49
N PHE A 254 -14.16 -1.69 -5.13
CA PHE A 254 -13.92 -0.33 -5.61
C PHE A 254 -14.81 0.04 -6.80
N ARG A 255 -15.14 1.33 -6.88
CA ARG A 255 -15.88 1.95 -7.98
C ARG A 255 -15.20 3.28 -8.33
N PRO A 256 -14.78 3.50 -9.59
CA PRO A 256 -14.30 4.79 -10.07
C PRO A 256 -15.33 5.93 -9.85
N PRO A 257 -14.91 7.21 -9.87
CA PRO A 257 -13.54 7.69 -10.05
C PRO A 257 -12.70 7.59 -8.78
N LEU A 258 -11.37 7.56 -8.97
CA LEU A 258 -10.41 7.67 -7.87
C LEU A 258 -10.49 9.06 -7.22
N ARG A 259 -10.38 9.13 -5.89
CA ARG A 259 -10.50 10.39 -5.12
C ARG A 259 -9.32 10.57 -4.18
N ALA A 260 -9.15 11.80 -3.71
CA ALA A 260 -8.19 12.13 -2.66
C ALA A 260 -8.34 11.23 -1.43
N PRO A 261 -7.23 10.78 -0.81
CA PRO A 261 -5.84 11.10 -1.15
C PRO A 261 -5.21 10.22 -2.26
N TYR A 262 -5.91 9.20 -2.77
CA TYR A 262 -5.31 8.18 -3.64
C TYR A 262 -5.03 8.65 -5.07
N ASP A 263 -5.73 9.67 -5.57
CA ASP A 263 -5.43 10.28 -6.88
C ASP A 263 -4.08 11.01 -6.88
N TYR A 264 -3.68 11.60 -5.74
CA TYR A 264 -2.34 12.16 -5.55
C TYR A 264 -1.28 11.06 -5.43
N ILE A 265 -1.59 9.95 -4.76
CA ILE A 265 -0.69 8.80 -4.66
C ILE A 265 -0.48 8.16 -6.03
N LEU A 266 -1.53 7.99 -6.84
CA LEU A 266 -1.40 7.51 -8.21
C LEU A 266 -0.49 8.40 -9.07
N LYS A 267 -0.58 9.73 -8.92
CA LYS A 267 0.37 10.68 -9.56
C LYS A 267 1.81 10.43 -9.12
N GLN A 268 2.05 10.20 -7.83
CA GLN A 268 3.39 9.89 -7.30
C GLN A 268 3.92 8.53 -7.79
N LEU A 269 3.06 7.50 -7.86
CA LEU A 269 3.41 6.18 -8.37
C LEU A 269 3.86 6.23 -9.84
N LEU A 270 3.22 7.07 -10.65
CA LEU A 270 3.49 7.20 -12.08
C LEU A 270 4.58 8.22 -12.44
N ASP A 271 4.97 9.11 -11.52
CA ASP A 271 5.99 10.13 -11.77
C ASP A 271 7.39 9.46 -11.89
N PRO A 272 8.07 9.56 -13.06
CA PRO A 272 9.39 8.94 -13.26
C PRO A 272 10.52 9.51 -12.38
N SER A 273 10.34 10.72 -11.82
CA SER A 273 11.27 11.32 -10.86
C SER A 273 11.04 10.83 -9.42
N LEU A 274 9.87 10.22 -9.18
CA LEU A 274 9.53 9.52 -7.96
C LEU A 274 9.54 8.02 -8.24
N PHE A 275 8.37 7.36 -8.26
CA PHE A 275 8.27 5.90 -8.23
C PHE A 275 8.07 5.24 -9.60
N GLY A 276 7.96 5.99 -10.70
CA GLY A 276 7.62 5.46 -12.04
C GLY A 276 8.65 4.49 -12.67
N ALA A 277 9.76 4.20 -11.98
CA ALA A 277 10.75 3.18 -12.35
C ALA A 277 10.87 2.04 -11.30
N VAL A 278 10.07 2.08 -10.23
CA VAL A 278 10.02 1.07 -9.18
C VAL A 278 8.91 0.07 -9.54
N PRO A 279 9.18 -1.26 -9.52
CA PRO A 279 8.17 -2.23 -9.87
C PRO A 279 6.98 -2.23 -8.89
N VAL A 280 5.79 -2.46 -9.41
CA VAL A 280 4.53 -2.43 -8.65
C VAL A 280 3.82 -3.78 -8.72
N VAL A 281 3.45 -4.30 -7.54
CA VAL A 281 2.60 -5.48 -7.37
C VAL A 281 1.22 -5.03 -6.91
N SER A 282 0.18 -5.19 -7.73
CA SER A 282 -1.19 -4.93 -7.29
C SER A 282 -1.83 -6.15 -6.66
N VAL A 283 -2.49 -5.95 -5.53
CA VAL A 283 -3.28 -6.95 -4.82
C VAL A 283 -4.74 -6.83 -5.26
N ASP A 284 -5.27 -7.95 -5.70
CA ASP A 284 -6.64 -8.18 -6.16
C ASP A 284 -7.08 -7.44 -7.43
N VAL A 285 -7.04 -6.11 -7.42
CA VAL A 285 -7.42 -5.20 -8.52
C VAL A 285 -6.46 -4.00 -8.51
N PRO A 286 -5.85 -3.59 -9.64
CA PRO A 286 -4.94 -2.45 -9.65
C PRO A 286 -5.62 -1.11 -9.31
N LEU A 287 -4.91 -0.25 -8.58
CA LEU A 287 -5.38 1.08 -8.16
C LEU A 287 -5.95 1.90 -9.32
N GLY A 288 -7.22 2.26 -9.20
CA GLY A 288 -7.95 3.09 -10.16
C GLY A 288 -8.56 2.33 -11.35
N TRP A 289 -8.33 1.02 -11.48
CA TRP A 289 -9.02 0.21 -12.48
C TRP A 289 -10.49 -0.03 -12.09
N ASP A 290 -11.36 -0.12 -13.09
CA ASP A 290 -12.69 -0.68 -12.90
C ASP A 290 -12.59 -2.21 -12.84
N VAL A 291 -13.28 -2.80 -11.87
CA VAL A 291 -13.23 -4.24 -11.52
C VAL A 291 -13.68 -5.15 -12.66
N GLU A 292 -14.44 -4.63 -13.64
CA GLU A 292 -14.95 -5.41 -14.77
C GLU A 292 -14.47 -4.88 -16.13
N LEU A 293 -14.36 -3.56 -16.29
CA LEU A 293 -13.96 -2.92 -17.55
C LEU A 293 -12.44 -2.83 -17.73
N GLY A 294 -11.66 -2.97 -16.65
CA GLY A 294 -10.20 -2.84 -16.64
C GLY A 294 -9.73 -1.39 -16.43
N PRO A 295 -8.60 -0.97 -17.02
CA PRO A 295 -8.07 0.38 -16.82
C PRO A 295 -9.04 1.46 -17.35
N PRO A 296 -8.96 2.69 -16.81
CA PRO A 296 -9.62 3.87 -17.38
C PRO A 296 -9.34 4.02 -18.88
N ARG A 297 -10.35 4.42 -19.66
CA ARG A 297 -10.28 4.54 -21.13
C ARG A 297 -10.39 5.98 -21.64
N GLU A 298 -10.51 6.94 -20.74
CA GLU A 298 -10.53 8.36 -21.06
C GLU A 298 -9.14 8.82 -21.51
N GLU A 299 -9.09 9.68 -22.53
CA GLU A 299 -7.81 10.18 -23.06
C GLU A 299 -7.09 11.03 -21.99
N GLY A 300 -5.80 10.76 -21.79
CA GLY A 300 -5.00 11.42 -20.74
C GLY A 300 -5.28 10.94 -19.31
N ALA A 301 -6.12 9.91 -19.11
CA ALA A 301 -6.31 9.31 -17.80
C ALA A 301 -5.01 8.70 -17.26
N LEU A 302 -4.76 8.89 -15.96
CA LEU A 302 -3.66 8.23 -15.26
C LEU A 302 -4.03 6.77 -15.00
N VAL A 303 -3.18 5.85 -15.46
CA VAL A 303 -3.41 4.41 -15.35
C VAL A 303 -2.19 3.74 -14.72
N LEU A 304 -2.38 3.10 -13.57
CA LEU A 304 -1.37 2.21 -13.00
C LEU A 304 -1.26 0.97 -13.89
N GLN A 305 -0.04 0.63 -14.31
CA GLN A 305 0.29 -0.62 -14.97
C GLN A 305 1.24 -1.38 -14.05
N PRO A 306 0.76 -2.32 -13.22
CA PRO A 306 1.63 -3.08 -12.34
C PRO A 306 2.44 -4.11 -13.13
N ASP A 307 3.63 -4.44 -12.67
CA ASP A 307 4.47 -5.52 -13.22
C ASP A 307 3.91 -6.91 -12.87
N MET A 308 3.17 -6.97 -11.76
CA MET A 308 2.60 -8.20 -11.22
C MET A 308 1.22 -7.97 -10.60
N LEU A 309 0.30 -8.90 -10.85
CA LEU A 309 -1.03 -8.95 -10.23
C LEU A 309 -1.14 -10.19 -9.35
N VAL A 310 -1.62 -10.04 -8.12
CA VAL A 310 -2.01 -11.17 -7.25
C VAL A 310 -3.52 -11.13 -7.07
N SER A 311 -4.26 -11.93 -7.83
CA SER A 311 -5.71 -12.05 -7.62
C SER A 311 -6.02 -12.94 -6.42
N LEU A 312 -6.98 -12.54 -5.58
CA LEU A 312 -7.40 -13.30 -4.42
C LEU A 312 -8.70 -14.07 -4.68
N SER A 313 -8.77 -15.32 -4.21
CA SER A 313 -9.86 -16.31 -4.38
C SER A 313 -10.08 -16.75 -5.85
N ALA A 314 -10.35 -15.80 -6.74
CA ALA A 314 -10.41 -15.95 -8.19
C ALA A 314 -10.16 -14.60 -8.88
N PRO A 315 -9.64 -14.57 -10.12
CA PRO A 315 -9.39 -13.31 -10.81
C PRO A 315 -10.67 -12.52 -11.09
N LYS A 316 -10.61 -11.20 -10.92
CA LYS A 316 -11.71 -10.30 -11.30
C LYS A 316 -11.68 -10.03 -12.80
N MET A 317 -12.82 -9.69 -13.39
CA MET A 317 -12.98 -9.46 -14.83
C MET A 317 -11.97 -8.46 -15.43
N CYS A 318 -11.55 -7.46 -14.65
CA CYS A 318 -10.47 -6.53 -14.99
C CYS A 318 -9.14 -7.22 -15.35
N ALA A 319 -8.82 -8.36 -14.74
CA ALA A 319 -7.58 -9.09 -14.99
C ALA A 319 -7.50 -9.68 -16.42
N LYS A 320 -8.61 -9.72 -17.18
CA LYS A 320 -8.58 -9.99 -18.64
C LYS A 320 -7.90 -8.88 -19.46
N ARG A 321 -7.61 -7.73 -18.83
CA ARG A 321 -6.88 -6.59 -19.40
C ARG A 321 -5.47 -6.44 -18.83
N PHE A 322 -5.07 -7.35 -17.93
CA PHE A 322 -3.74 -7.35 -17.35
C PHE A 322 -2.78 -8.13 -18.25
N GLU A 323 -1.60 -7.55 -18.48
CA GLU A 323 -0.50 -8.16 -19.23
C GLU A 323 0.75 -8.09 -18.34
N GLY A 324 1.25 -9.24 -17.88
CA GLY A 324 2.35 -9.30 -16.91
C GLY A 324 2.34 -10.60 -16.12
N MET A 325 3.05 -10.63 -14.99
CA MET A 325 3.09 -11.81 -14.11
C MET A 325 1.81 -11.89 -13.25
N HIS A 326 1.01 -12.93 -13.42
CA HIS A 326 -0.28 -13.08 -12.72
C HIS A 326 -0.25 -14.30 -11.79
N TYR A 327 -0.42 -14.06 -10.49
CA TYR A 327 -0.57 -15.09 -9.46
C TYR A 327 -2.02 -15.17 -8.98
N LEU A 328 -2.43 -16.37 -8.57
CA LEU A 328 -3.69 -16.63 -7.88
C LEU A 328 -3.38 -17.06 -6.43
N GLY A 329 -3.88 -16.28 -5.46
CA GLY A 329 -3.75 -16.51 -4.03
C GLY A 329 -5.11 -16.67 -3.34
N GLY A 330 -5.10 -16.90 -2.02
CA GLY A 330 -6.32 -17.13 -1.24
C GLY A 330 -6.87 -18.54 -1.43
N ARG A 331 -6.09 -19.54 -1.01
CA ARG A 331 -6.49 -20.96 -1.06
C ARG A 331 -7.27 -21.34 0.20
N PHE A 332 -8.57 -21.12 0.17
CA PHE A 332 -9.55 -21.48 1.20
C PHE A 332 -10.89 -21.87 0.56
#